data_AF-A0A843JMB0-F1
#
_entry.id   AF-A0A843JMB0-F1
#
_cell.length_a   1.000
_cell.length_b   1.000
_cell.length_c   1.000
_cell.angle_alpha   90.00
_cell.angle_beta   90.00
_cell.angle_gamma   90.00
#
_symmetry.space_group_name_H-M   'P 1'
#
loop_
_entity.id
_entity.type
_entity.pdbx_description
1 polymer ?
#
loop_
_entity_poly.entity_id
_entity_poly.type
_entity_poly.pdbx_seq_one_letter_code
_entity_poly.pdbx_strand_id
1 'polypeptide(L)'
;MWDTAKDYRILIAMHARELFLRTVQTGSFRGNWNKKGAIEETKKMEPDLKSLLYCYLEGDALANCEDVDKLEDKAHRIIDFLGGEDWAHKFMNGAPKDEREKTEENIAKVRFFLDTILGLRSRFKFGPIDDPIIGIDVKVGEIMSVSKHPKADSLMICNVNLGKRALKVVTNDLTVKEGNRVGVSLLPPATFMEIVSEGMFLGMNGSILKEVQGELGQMHNGIPMESLNENKNMITKFLDN
;
A
#
# COMPACT_ATOMS: atom_id res chain seq x y z
N MET A 1 19.16 -17.65 12.96
CA MET A 1 19.44 -17.24 11.57
C MET A 1 18.10 -17.11 10.90
N TRP A 2 17.73 -15.88 10.56
CA TRP A 2 16.46 -15.57 9.92
C TRP A 2 16.51 -15.98 8.45
N ASP A 3 15.53 -16.77 8.00
CA ASP A 3 15.44 -17.20 6.60
C ASP A 3 14.82 -16.07 5.76
N THR A 4 15.66 -15.12 5.36
CA THR A 4 15.23 -13.93 4.60
C THR A 4 14.56 -14.27 3.27
N ALA A 5 14.75 -15.48 2.74
CA ALA A 5 14.12 -15.92 1.50
C ALA A 5 12.60 -16.11 1.64
N LYS A 6 12.11 -16.27 2.87
CA LYS A 6 10.68 -16.41 3.20
C LYS A 6 10.08 -15.15 3.82
N ASP A 7 10.86 -14.09 3.95
CA ASP A 7 10.41 -12.87 4.62
C ASP A 7 9.31 -12.17 3.80
N TYR A 8 8.08 -12.17 4.34
CA TYR A 8 6.92 -11.55 3.71
C TYR A 8 7.16 -10.08 3.31
N ARG A 9 7.96 -9.33 4.06
CA ARG A 9 8.26 -7.91 3.75
C ARG A 9 9.01 -7.80 2.43
N ILE A 10 10.00 -8.66 2.20
CA ILE A 10 10.80 -8.69 0.98
C ILE A 10 9.97 -9.24 -0.18
N LEU A 11 9.24 -10.34 0.05
CA LEU A 11 8.39 -10.95 -0.98
C LEU A 11 7.33 -9.98 -1.50
N ILE A 12 6.66 -9.24 -0.62
CA ILE A 12 5.67 -8.22 -1.00
C ILE A 12 6.33 -7.07 -1.75
N ALA A 13 7.53 -6.61 -1.34
CA ALA A 13 8.27 -5.59 -2.07
C ALA A 13 8.60 -6.03 -3.52
N MET A 14 8.96 -7.30 -3.72
CA MET A 14 9.20 -7.84 -5.06
C MET A 14 7.93 -7.91 -5.92
N HIS A 15 6.80 -8.34 -5.34
CA HIS A 15 5.51 -8.38 -6.06
C HIS A 15 4.99 -6.97 -6.35
N ALA A 16 5.16 -6.03 -5.41
CA ALA A 16 4.80 -4.63 -5.61
C ALA A 16 5.63 -3.97 -6.73
N ARG A 17 6.92 -4.32 -6.83
CA ARG A 17 7.79 -3.92 -7.96
C ARG A 17 7.25 -4.42 -9.30
N GLU A 18 6.85 -5.69 -9.38
CA GLU A 18 6.28 -6.25 -10.61
C GLU A 18 4.92 -5.61 -10.95
N LEU A 19 4.06 -5.42 -9.95
CA LEU A 19 2.82 -4.69 -10.09
C LEU A 19 3.05 -3.27 -10.65
N PHE A 20 4.05 -2.55 -10.12
CA PHE A 20 4.43 -1.24 -10.64
C PHE A 20 4.84 -1.35 -12.11
N LEU A 21 5.80 -2.21 -12.45
CA LEU A 21 6.29 -2.36 -13.83
C LEU A 21 5.17 -2.64 -14.82
N ARG A 22 4.28 -3.58 -14.50
CA ARG A 22 3.08 -3.88 -15.30
C ARG A 22 2.18 -2.65 -15.42
N THR A 23 1.96 -1.94 -14.32
CA THR A 23 1.10 -0.75 -14.26
C THR A 23 1.66 0.40 -15.11
N VAL A 24 2.93 0.77 -14.98
CA VAL A 24 3.49 1.87 -15.80
C VAL A 24 3.69 1.47 -17.26
N GLN A 25 3.91 0.19 -17.58
CA GLN A 25 4.02 -0.27 -18.96
C GLN A 25 2.69 -0.22 -19.69
N THR A 26 1.64 -0.80 -19.09
CA THR A 26 0.31 -0.98 -19.71
C THR A 26 -0.68 0.16 -19.38
N GLY A 27 -0.42 0.92 -18.32
CA GLY A 27 -1.25 2.01 -17.86
C GLY A 27 -1.17 3.24 -18.75
N SER A 28 -2.33 3.85 -19.00
CA SER A 28 -2.47 5.16 -19.65
C SER A 28 -2.24 6.24 -18.60
N PHE A 29 -0.97 6.58 -18.34
CA PHE A 29 -0.60 7.79 -17.61
C PHE A 29 -0.35 8.91 -18.63
N ARG A 30 -1.28 9.86 -18.69
CA ARG A 30 -1.17 11.02 -19.60
C ARG A 30 -0.35 12.14 -18.97
N GLY A 31 0.21 12.99 -19.82
CA GLY A 31 1.05 14.13 -19.40
C GLY A 31 2.54 13.89 -19.65
N ASN A 32 3.34 14.90 -19.32
CA ASN A 32 4.79 14.85 -19.48
C ASN A 32 5.44 14.32 -18.19
N TRP A 33 5.96 13.10 -18.25
CA TRP A 33 6.68 12.45 -17.15
C TRP A 33 7.70 11.46 -17.73
N ASN A 34 8.73 11.12 -16.96
CA ASN A 34 9.82 10.28 -17.43
C ASN A 34 9.49 8.79 -17.28
N LYS A 35 8.60 8.28 -18.13
CA LYS A 35 8.20 6.85 -18.14
C LYS A 35 9.38 5.89 -18.26
N LYS A 36 10.32 6.19 -19.17
CA LYS A 36 11.50 5.37 -19.39
C LYS A 36 12.38 5.34 -18.14
N GLY A 37 12.65 6.50 -17.54
CA GLY A 37 13.42 6.63 -16.31
C GLY A 37 12.78 5.87 -15.15
N ALA A 38 11.47 6.03 -14.94
CA ALA A 38 10.75 5.30 -13.89
C ALA A 38 10.89 3.77 -14.05
N ILE A 39 10.68 3.24 -15.27
CA ILE A 39 10.81 1.80 -15.54
C ILE A 39 12.24 1.31 -15.33
N GLU A 40 13.23 2.02 -15.86
CA GLU A 40 14.64 1.65 -15.73
C GLU A 40 15.10 1.68 -14.27
N GLU A 41 14.66 2.68 -13.51
CA GLU A 41 15.01 2.81 -12.09
C GLU A 41 14.37 1.72 -11.25
N THR A 42 13.11 1.36 -11.51
CA THR A 42 12.46 0.22 -10.84
C THR A 42 13.14 -1.11 -11.18
N LYS A 43 13.61 -1.31 -12.42
CA LYS A 43 14.36 -2.54 -12.78
C LYS A 43 15.66 -2.67 -11.98
N LYS A 44 16.34 -1.55 -11.69
CA LYS A 44 17.56 -1.54 -10.88
C LYS A 44 17.33 -1.92 -9.41
N MET A 45 16.09 -1.96 -8.92
CA MET A 45 15.79 -2.41 -7.55
C MET A 45 15.86 -3.94 -7.39
N GLU A 46 15.77 -4.71 -8.48
CA GLU A 46 15.79 -6.17 -8.43
C GLU A 46 17.06 -6.77 -7.78
N PRO A 47 18.29 -6.36 -8.13
CA PRO A 47 19.48 -6.87 -7.46
C PRO A 47 19.50 -6.56 -5.96
N ASP A 48 19.06 -5.37 -5.55
CA ASP A 48 19.01 -4.99 -4.12
C ASP A 48 17.99 -5.88 -3.36
N LEU A 49 16.80 -6.10 -3.93
CA LEU A 49 15.79 -6.98 -3.34
C LEU A 49 16.26 -8.45 -3.26
N LYS A 50 16.98 -8.94 -4.29
CA LYS A 50 17.57 -10.28 -4.27
C LYS A 50 18.68 -10.40 -3.23
N SER A 51 19.50 -9.36 -3.06
CA SER A 51 20.52 -9.33 -2.01
C SER A 51 19.86 -9.48 -0.63
N LEU A 52 18.76 -8.76 -0.37
CA LEU A 52 18.00 -8.89 0.87
C LEU A 52 17.48 -10.33 1.10
N LEU A 53 16.98 -11.03 0.08
CA LEU A 53 16.49 -12.41 0.23
C LEU A 53 17.55 -13.40 0.72
N TYR A 54 18.83 -13.17 0.46
CA TYR A 54 19.90 -14.13 0.74
C TYR A 54 20.92 -13.64 1.77
N CYS A 55 20.61 -12.56 2.51
CA CYS A 55 21.54 -11.97 3.47
C CYS A 55 21.47 -12.58 4.88
N TYR A 56 20.36 -13.26 5.23
CA TYR A 56 20.11 -13.87 6.55
C TYR A 56 20.20 -12.90 7.75
N LEU A 57 20.13 -11.59 7.50
CA LEU A 57 20.07 -10.54 8.53
C LEU A 57 18.67 -10.44 9.13
N GLU A 58 18.56 -9.82 10.31
CA GLU A 58 17.29 -9.60 11.01
C GLU A 58 17.25 -8.26 11.74
N GLY A 59 16.05 -7.78 12.05
CA GLY A 59 15.85 -6.59 12.88
C GLY A 59 16.58 -5.36 12.36
N ASP A 60 17.29 -4.67 13.25
CA ASP A 60 18.07 -3.48 12.92
C ASP A 60 19.22 -3.74 11.93
N ALA A 61 19.80 -4.94 11.94
CA ALA A 61 20.87 -5.27 10.99
C ALA A 61 20.33 -5.32 9.55
N LEU A 62 19.14 -5.89 9.37
CA LEU A 62 18.44 -5.91 8.09
C LEU A 62 17.91 -4.52 7.71
N ALA A 63 17.40 -3.76 8.67
CA ALA A 63 16.85 -2.41 8.44
C ALA A 63 17.91 -1.39 8.02
N ASN A 64 19.16 -1.57 8.43
CA ASN A 64 20.25 -0.60 8.19
C ASN A 64 21.29 -1.11 7.18
N CYS A 65 20.96 -2.12 6.36
CA CYS A 65 21.85 -2.54 5.30
C CYS A 65 21.80 -1.56 4.11
N GLU A 66 22.91 -1.47 3.37
CA GLU A 66 23.07 -0.55 2.23
C GLU A 66 22.01 -0.75 1.15
N ASP A 67 21.49 -1.97 1.00
CA ASP A 67 20.45 -2.28 0.02
C ASP A 67 19.12 -1.60 0.34
N VAL A 68 18.82 -1.36 1.62
CA VAL A 68 17.63 -0.58 2.02
C VAL A 68 17.80 0.89 1.64
N ASP A 69 18.96 1.50 1.89
CA ASP A 69 19.25 2.89 1.48
C ASP A 69 19.12 3.03 -0.05
N LYS A 70 19.71 2.08 -0.79
CA LYS A 70 19.62 2.00 -2.25
C LYS A 70 18.19 1.90 -2.77
N LEU A 71 17.30 1.21 -2.06
CA LEU A 71 15.90 1.07 -2.45
C LEU A 71 15.12 2.36 -2.19
N GLU A 72 15.33 3.00 -1.04
CA GLU A 72 14.73 4.29 -0.71
C GLU A 72 15.16 5.38 -1.71
N ASP A 73 16.45 5.47 -2.04
CA ASP A 73 16.97 6.41 -3.05
C ASP A 73 16.31 6.21 -4.42
N LYS A 74 16.18 4.94 -4.86
CA LYS A 74 15.52 4.62 -6.13
C LYS A 74 14.04 4.98 -6.10
N ALA A 75 13.35 4.78 -4.97
CA ALA A 75 11.95 5.16 -4.81
C ALA A 75 11.74 6.67 -4.93
N HIS A 76 12.61 7.49 -4.31
CA HIS A 76 12.55 8.94 -4.45
C HIS A 76 12.84 9.40 -5.89
N ARG A 77 13.84 8.80 -6.56
CA ARG A 77 14.08 9.08 -8.00
C ARG A 77 12.89 8.70 -8.88
N ILE A 78 12.18 7.62 -8.56
CA ILE A 78 10.95 7.26 -9.27
C ILE A 78 9.87 8.33 -9.05
N ILE A 79 9.71 8.87 -7.84
CA ILE A 79 8.76 9.98 -7.57
C ILE A 79 9.11 11.19 -8.44
N ASP A 80 10.39 11.57 -8.55
CA ASP A 80 10.83 12.65 -9.44
C ASP A 80 10.46 12.36 -10.90
N PHE A 81 10.69 11.13 -11.38
CA PHE A 81 10.34 10.73 -12.74
C PHE A 81 8.83 10.70 -13.01
N LEU A 82 8.00 10.41 -12.00
CA LEU A 82 6.55 10.50 -12.08
C LEU A 82 6.03 11.95 -12.13
N GLY A 83 6.88 12.92 -11.76
CA GLY A 83 6.56 14.35 -11.78
C GLY A 83 6.62 15.03 -10.42
N GLY A 84 7.37 14.48 -9.46
CA GLY A 84 7.53 15.00 -8.09
C GLY A 84 6.36 14.64 -7.17
N GLU A 85 6.32 15.20 -5.96
CA GLU A 85 5.34 14.88 -4.91
C GLU A 85 3.86 14.92 -5.37
N ASP A 86 3.53 15.86 -6.26
CA ASP A 86 2.16 16.03 -6.78
C ASP A 86 1.82 15.12 -7.99
N TRP A 87 2.65 14.12 -8.31
CA TRP A 87 2.49 13.27 -9.49
C TRP A 87 1.09 12.68 -9.63
N ALA A 88 0.50 12.21 -8.52
CA ALA A 88 -0.83 11.60 -8.52
C ALA A 88 -1.92 12.60 -8.92
N HIS A 89 -1.85 13.82 -8.40
CA HIS A 89 -2.78 14.89 -8.76
C HIS A 89 -2.62 15.31 -10.23
N LYS A 90 -1.38 15.39 -10.73
CA LYS A 90 -1.09 15.68 -12.14
C LYS A 90 -1.69 14.63 -13.07
N PHE A 91 -1.53 13.34 -12.76
CA PHE A 91 -2.15 12.27 -13.55
C PHE A 91 -3.67 12.29 -13.48
N MET A 92 -4.27 12.49 -12.29
CA MET A 92 -5.74 12.60 -12.18
C MET A 92 -6.31 13.78 -12.94
N ASN A 93 -5.63 14.92 -12.98
CA ASN A 93 -6.10 16.09 -13.72
C ASN A 93 -5.90 15.97 -15.23
N GLY A 94 -4.88 15.23 -15.66
CA GLY A 94 -4.63 14.92 -17.08
C GLY A 94 -5.53 13.82 -17.64
N ALA A 95 -6.25 13.07 -16.80
CA ALA A 95 -7.10 11.97 -17.20
C ALA A 95 -8.45 12.43 -17.80
N PRO A 96 -8.81 11.99 -19.02
CA PRO A 96 -10.15 12.16 -19.59
C PRO A 96 -11.22 11.56 -18.69
N LYS A 97 -12.45 12.09 -18.79
CA LYS A 97 -13.58 11.67 -17.95
C LYS A 97 -13.83 10.16 -17.99
N ASP A 98 -13.71 9.55 -19.15
CA ASP A 98 -13.90 8.12 -19.42
C ASP A 98 -12.72 7.22 -18.99
N GLU A 99 -11.53 7.80 -18.75
CA GLU A 99 -10.35 7.06 -18.27
C GLU A 99 -10.06 7.30 -16.77
N ARG A 100 -10.80 8.20 -16.09
CA ARG A 100 -10.50 8.63 -14.71
C ARG A 100 -10.40 7.46 -13.74
N GLU A 101 -11.32 6.50 -13.82
CA GLU A 101 -11.32 5.30 -12.97
C GLU A 101 -10.03 4.50 -13.15
N LYS A 102 -9.68 4.19 -14.40
CA LYS A 102 -8.46 3.45 -14.72
C LYS A 102 -7.20 4.21 -14.29
N THR A 103 -7.19 5.54 -14.42
CA THR A 103 -6.08 6.35 -13.90
C THR A 103 -6.01 6.30 -12.38
N GLU A 104 -7.14 6.38 -11.68
CA GLU A 104 -7.22 6.26 -10.22
C GLU A 104 -6.68 4.89 -9.76
N GLU A 105 -7.06 3.81 -10.44
CA GLU A 105 -6.56 2.46 -10.15
C GLU A 105 -5.04 2.37 -10.34
N ASN A 106 -4.52 2.92 -11.43
CA ASN A 106 -3.08 2.91 -11.69
C ASN A 106 -2.31 3.75 -10.67
N ILE A 107 -2.86 4.89 -10.23
CA ILE A 107 -2.28 5.71 -9.16
C ILE A 107 -2.25 4.93 -7.85
N ALA A 108 -3.34 4.26 -7.48
CA ALA A 108 -3.39 3.45 -6.27
C ALA A 108 -2.31 2.35 -6.28
N LYS A 109 -2.10 1.69 -7.44
CA LYS A 109 -1.06 0.65 -7.59
C LYS A 109 0.35 1.22 -7.44
N VAL A 110 0.60 2.39 -8.02
CA VAL A 110 1.89 3.09 -7.88
C VAL A 110 2.12 3.53 -6.42
N ARG A 111 1.09 4.06 -5.74
CA ARG A 111 1.16 4.40 -4.31
C ARG A 111 1.49 3.19 -3.46
N PHE A 112 0.79 2.07 -3.66
CA PHE A 112 1.07 0.83 -2.94
C PHE A 112 2.54 0.39 -3.09
N PHE A 113 3.09 0.46 -4.31
CA PHE A 113 4.51 0.19 -4.54
C PHE A 113 5.43 1.15 -3.78
N LEU A 114 5.21 2.46 -3.88
CA LEU A 114 6.04 3.46 -3.20
C LEU A 114 5.97 3.32 -1.68
N ASP A 115 4.77 3.16 -1.12
CA ASP A 115 4.55 2.95 0.31
C ASP A 115 5.24 1.65 0.78
N THR A 116 5.20 0.59 -0.03
CA THR A 116 5.88 -0.67 0.27
C THR A 116 7.39 -0.48 0.33
N ILE A 117 8.01 0.17 -0.66
CA ILE A 117 9.47 0.35 -0.64
C ILE A 117 9.90 1.29 0.47
N LEU A 118 9.25 2.45 0.61
CA LEU A 118 9.60 3.47 1.61
C LEU A 118 9.27 3.04 3.05
N GLY A 119 8.29 2.15 3.24
CA GLY A 119 7.96 1.58 4.55
C GLY A 119 8.81 0.36 4.95
N LEU A 120 9.65 -0.16 4.06
CA LEU A 120 10.35 -1.43 4.27
C LEU A 120 11.29 -1.39 5.48
N ARG A 121 12.08 -0.33 5.64
CA ARG A 121 12.98 -0.12 6.78
C ARG A 121 12.25 -0.23 8.12
N SER A 122 11.15 0.51 8.24
CA SER A 122 10.33 0.53 9.47
C SER A 122 9.80 -0.85 9.81
N ARG A 123 9.41 -1.63 8.80
CA ARG A 123 8.89 -2.99 8.99
C ARG A 123 9.98 -3.99 9.36
N PHE A 124 11.22 -3.82 8.91
CA PHE A 124 12.35 -4.64 9.35
C PHE A 124 12.68 -4.45 10.83
N LYS A 125 12.51 -3.24 11.37
CA LYS A 125 12.74 -2.93 12.79
C LYS A 125 11.83 -3.69 13.76
N PHE A 126 10.72 -4.27 13.29
CA PHE A 126 9.91 -5.16 14.12
C PHE A 126 10.61 -6.47 14.50
N GLY A 127 11.75 -6.78 13.88
CA GLY A 127 12.51 -7.99 14.17
C GLY A 127 12.07 -9.20 13.34
N PRO A 128 12.48 -10.42 13.76
CA PRO A 128 12.18 -11.66 13.06
C PRO A 128 10.74 -12.13 13.38
N ILE A 129 9.76 -11.56 12.67
CA ILE A 129 8.35 -11.94 12.77
C ILE A 129 7.92 -12.63 11.48
N ASP A 130 7.47 -13.87 11.58
CA ASP A 130 6.99 -14.67 10.44
C ASP A 130 5.47 -14.56 10.31
N ASP A 131 5.00 -13.38 9.91
CA ASP A 131 3.58 -13.10 9.73
C ASP A 131 3.36 -12.22 8.50
N PRO A 132 2.47 -12.59 7.55
CA PRO A 132 2.19 -11.76 6.38
C PRO A 132 1.84 -10.31 6.70
N ILE A 133 1.20 -10.06 7.84
CA ILE A 133 0.70 -8.72 8.19
C ILE A 133 1.81 -7.69 8.37
N ILE A 134 3.00 -8.10 8.84
CA ILE A 134 4.14 -7.20 8.98
C ILE A 134 4.74 -6.81 7.62
N GLY A 135 4.28 -7.46 6.56
CA GLY A 135 4.64 -7.21 5.18
C GLY A 135 3.87 -6.07 4.52
N ILE A 136 3.01 -5.36 5.25
CA ILE A 136 2.33 -4.11 4.84
C ILE A 136 2.29 -3.11 5.99
N ASP A 137 1.97 -1.85 5.68
CA ASP A 137 1.68 -0.86 6.70
C ASP A 137 0.23 -0.97 7.17
N VAL A 138 0.00 -0.84 8.48
CA VAL A 138 -1.33 -0.73 9.08
C VAL A 138 -1.41 0.54 9.89
N LYS A 139 -2.13 1.53 9.38
CA LYS A 139 -2.13 2.91 9.90
C LYS A 139 -3.43 3.29 10.56
N VAL A 140 -3.38 4.14 11.57
CA VAL A 140 -4.57 4.75 12.16
C VAL A 140 -5.10 5.83 11.22
N GLY A 141 -6.40 5.79 10.93
CA GLY A 141 -7.10 6.76 10.10
C GLY A 141 -8.39 7.24 10.72
N GLU A 142 -8.90 8.35 10.20
CA GLU A 142 -10.20 8.90 10.58
C GLU A 142 -11.09 9.02 9.34
N ILE A 143 -12.30 8.48 9.42
CA ILE A 143 -13.26 8.56 8.32
C ILE A 143 -13.76 10.01 8.21
N MET A 144 -13.45 10.66 7.09
CA MET A 144 -13.86 12.04 6.80
C MET A 144 -15.23 12.12 6.13
N SER A 145 -15.61 11.09 5.38
CA SER A 145 -16.92 11.03 4.74
C SER A 145 -17.28 9.60 4.38
N VAL A 146 -18.58 9.32 4.37
CA VAL A 146 -19.14 8.02 4.03
C VAL A 146 -20.24 8.19 2.99
N SER A 147 -20.25 7.36 1.96
CA SER A 147 -21.33 7.30 0.97
C SER A 147 -21.67 5.85 0.61
N LYS A 148 -22.91 5.59 0.18
CA LYS A 148 -23.29 4.28 -0.34
C LYS A 148 -22.63 4.03 -1.70
N HIS A 149 -22.25 2.79 -1.95
CA HIS A 149 -21.73 2.41 -3.25
C HIS A 149 -22.85 2.49 -4.32
N PRO A 150 -22.62 3.17 -5.46
CA PRO A 150 -23.68 3.45 -6.44
C PRO A 150 -24.26 2.20 -7.14
N LYS A 151 -23.48 1.12 -7.18
CA LYS A 151 -23.80 -0.15 -7.85
C LYS A 151 -23.88 -1.36 -6.92
N ALA A 152 -23.81 -1.17 -5.59
CA ALA A 152 -23.78 -2.28 -4.64
C ALA A 152 -24.37 -1.86 -3.27
N ASP A 153 -25.58 -2.30 -2.98
CA ASP A 153 -26.30 -1.90 -1.75
C ASP A 153 -25.64 -2.36 -0.45
N SER A 154 -24.79 -3.38 -0.53
CA SER A 154 -24.05 -3.96 0.60
C SER A 154 -22.67 -3.34 0.81
N LEU A 155 -22.31 -2.26 0.10
CA LEU A 155 -21.01 -1.62 0.21
C LEU A 155 -21.10 -0.13 0.54
N MET A 156 -20.17 0.34 1.36
CA MET A 156 -19.91 1.74 1.68
C MET A 156 -18.57 2.18 1.12
N ILE A 157 -18.50 3.42 0.66
CA ILE A 157 -17.27 4.10 0.24
C ILE A 157 -16.91 5.08 1.35
N CYS A 158 -15.72 4.91 1.91
CA CYS A 158 -15.18 5.76 2.95
C CYS A 158 -14.00 6.57 2.41
N ASN A 159 -13.99 7.87 2.67
CA ASN A 159 -12.79 8.68 2.50
C ASN A 159 -12.10 8.80 3.86
N VAL A 160 -10.85 8.36 3.96
CA VAL A 160 -10.15 8.19 5.24
C VAL A 160 -8.93 9.08 5.27
N ASN A 161 -8.80 9.90 6.30
CA ASN A 161 -7.64 10.74 6.54
C ASN A 161 -6.56 9.97 7.30
N LEU A 162 -5.35 9.90 6.73
CA LEU A 162 -4.13 9.38 7.37
C LEU A 162 -3.14 10.49 7.74
N GLY A 163 -3.61 11.71 7.99
CA GLY A 163 -2.79 12.87 8.34
C GLY A 163 -2.16 13.57 7.13
N LYS A 164 -1.28 12.87 6.39
CA LYS A 164 -0.58 13.45 5.22
C LYS A 164 -1.35 13.31 3.92
N ARG A 165 -2.27 12.35 3.83
CA ARG A 165 -3.10 12.09 2.65
C ARG A 165 -4.44 11.47 3.04
N ALA A 166 -5.38 11.52 2.11
CA ALA A 166 -6.61 10.76 2.20
C ALA A 166 -6.56 9.52 1.29
N LEU A 167 -7.34 8.50 1.65
CA LEU A 167 -7.50 7.23 0.92
C LEU A 167 -8.97 6.91 0.77
N LYS A 168 -9.32 6.29 -0.35
CA LYS A 168 -10.62 5.65 -0.52
C LYS A 168 -10.56 4.21 -0.01
N VAL A 169 -11.48 3.83 0.88
CA VAL A 169 -11.63 2.46 1.37
C VAL A 169 -13.08 2.01 1.18
N VAL A 170 -13.26 0.88 0.51
CA VAL A 170 -14.58 0.24 0.34
C VAL A 170 -14.77 -0.81 1.43
N THR A 171 -15.94 -0.84 2.06
CA THR A 171 -16.27 -1.81 3.12
C THR A 171 -17.70 -2.32 3.03
N ASN A 172 -17.94 -3.52 3.54
CA ASN A 172 -19.27 -4.11 3.72
C ASN A 172 -19.91 -3.78 5.09
N ASP A 173 -19.20 -3.14 6.02
CA ASP A 173 -19.79 -2.69 7.28
C ASP A 173 -20.57 -1.39 7.04
N LEU A 174 -21.91 -1.51 6.95
CA LEU A 174 -22.81 -0.37 6.70
C LEU A 174 -22.95 0.57 7.92
N THR A 175 -22.34 0.23 9.05
CA THR A 175 -22.46 1.01 10.31
C THR A 175 -21.35 2.04 10.48
N VAL A 176 -20.38 2.10 9.57
CA VAL A 176 -19.31 3.10 9.57
C VAL A 176 -19.87 4.52 9.37
N LYS A 177 -19.25 5.49 10.06
CA LYS A 177 -19.65 6.90 10.05
C LYS A 177 -18.43 7.82 10.02
N GLU A 178 -18.67 9.05 9.61
CA GLU A 178 -17.71 10.15 9.77
C GLU A 178 -17.28 10.27 11.24
N GLY A 179 -15.99 10.55 11.47
CA GLY A 179 -15.35 10.62 12.78
C GLY A 179 -14.95 9.28 13.38
N ASN A 180 -15.30 8.13 12.78
CA ASN A 180 -14.77 6.85 13.24
C ASN A 180 -13.26 6.77 13.07
N ARG A 181 -12.58 6.30 14.12
CA ARG A 181 -11.14 6.04 14.11
C ARG A 181 -10.88 4.57 13.83
N VAL A 182 -10.22 4.32 12.70
CA VAL A 182 -10.13 2.99 12.09
C VAL A 182 -8.68 2.62 11.86
N GLY A 183 -8.38 1.33 11.92
CA GLY A 183 -7.12 0.79 11.43
C GLY A 183 -7.26 0.49 9.94
N VAL A 184 -6.33 0.97 9.12
CA VAL A 184 -6.32 0.74 7.68
C VAL A 184 -5.06 0.00 7.28
N SER A 185 -5.22 -1.21 6.76
CA SER A 185 -4.17 -1.98 6.09
C SER A 185 -4.00 -1.47 4.67
N LEU A 186 -2.78 -1.00 4.34
CA LEU A 186 -2.41 -0.53 3.01
C LEU A 186 -2.08 -1.74 2.11
N LEU A 187 -3.14 -2.41 1.69
CA LEU A 187 -3.09 -3.57 0.80
C LEU A 187 -2.94 -3.16 -0.68
N PRO A 188 -2.56 -4.11 -1.57
CA PRO A 188 -2.72 -3.91 -3.00
C PRO A 188 -4.16 -3.44 -3.29
N PRO A 189 -4.33 -2.40 -4.11
CA PRO A 189 -5.65 -1.83 -4.35
C PRO A 189 -6.55 -2.81 -5.09
N ALA A 190 -7.85 -2.72 -4.82
CA ALA A 190 -8.88 -3.55 -5.43
C ALA A 190 -10.03 -2.68 -5.95
N THR A 191 -10.57 -3.06 -7.11
CA THR A 191 -11.71 -2.35 -7.73
C THR A 191 -13.00 -3.09 -7.42
N PHE A 192 -13.96 -2.37 -6.84
CA PHE A 192 -15.31 -2.85 -6.57
C PHE A 192 -16.28 -2.08 -7.44
N MET A 193 -16.80 -2.71 -8.50
CA MET A 193 -17.81 -2.09 -9.38
C MET A 193 -17.46 -0.64 -9.78
N GLU A 194 -16.23 -0.47 -10.30
CA GLU A 194 -15.63 0.80 -10.72
C GLU A 194 -15.15 1.76 -9.62
N ILE A 195 -15.17 1.32 -8.35
CA ILE A 195 -14.62 2.09 -7.23
C ILE A 195 -13.33 1.44 -6.73
N VAL A 196 -12.22 2.17 -6.87
CA VAL A 196 -10.90 1.76 -6.39
C VAL A 196 -10.82 1.91 -4.87
N SER A 197 -10.55 0.82 -4.17
CA SER A 197 -10.19 0.79 -2.74
C SER A 197 -8.69 0.69 -2.60
N GLU A 198 -8.09 1.60 -1.83
CA GLU A 198 -6.64 1.70 -1.57
C GLU A 198 -6.20 0.93 -0.31
N GLY A 199 -7.11 0.20 0.32
CA GLY A 199 -6.82 -0.60 1.51
C GLY A 199 -8.04 -1.33 2.03
N MET A 200 -7.90 -1.87 3.23
CA MET A 200 -8.97 -2.54 3.98
C MET A 200 -8.93 -2.13 5.44
N PHE A 201 -10.11 -2.02 6.05
CA PHE A 201 -10.21 -1.77 7.48
C PHE A 201 -9.93 -3.03 8.30
N LEU A 202 -9.47 -2.84 9.52
CA LEU A 202 -9.38 -3.90 10.51
C LEU A 202 -10.76 -4.19 11.09
N GLY A 203 -11.11 -5.46 11.23
CA GLY A 203 -12.44 -5.85 11.69
C GLY A 203 -12.42 -7.17 12.44
N MET A 204 -13.37 -7.33 13.36
CA MET A 204 -13.52 -8.52 14.19
C MET A 204 -15.01 -8.87 14.26
N ASN A 205 -15.33 -10.17 14.19
CA ASN A 205 -16.70 -10.68 14.26
C ASN A 205 -17.66 -10.03 13.25
N GLY A 206 -17.17 -9.75 12.03
CA GLY A 206 -17.97 -9.16 10.95
C GLY A 206 -18.22 -7.66 11.08
N SER A 207 -17.53 -6.95 11.98
CA SER A 207 -17.61 -5.49 12.10
C SER A 207 -16.25 -4.83 12.21
N ILE A 208 -16.13 -3.62 11.68
CA ILE A 208 -14.90 -2.82 11.74
C ILE A 208 -14.63 -2.31 13.15
N LEU A 209 -13.35 -2.23 13.50
CA LEU A 209 -12.86 -1.52 14.69
C LEU A 209 -12.96 0.00 14.47
N LYS A 210 -13.86 0.67 15.19
CA LYS A 210 -14.22 2.10 15.00
C LYS A 210 -13.61 3.07 16.02
N GLU A 211 -12.84 2.55 16.98
CA GLU A 211 -12.21 3.30 18.06
C GLU A 211 -10.71 2.96 18.20
N VAL A 212 -10.03 2.81 17.06
CA VAL A 212 -8.60 2.50 17.03
C VAL A 212 -7.78 3.66 17.60
N GLN A 213 -6.93 3.35 18.57
CA GLN A 213 -6.08 4.31 19.27
C GLN A 213 -4.78 4.58 18.51
N GLY A 214 -4.28 5.81 18.60
CA GLY A 214 -3.02 6.26 18.01
C GLY A 214 -3.14 7.56 17.22
N GLU A 215 -2.01 8.00 16.67
CA GLU A 215 -1.92 9.20 15.84
C GLU A 215 -2.23 8.88 14.37
N LEU A 216 -2.89 9.81 13.68
CA LEU A 216 -3.26 9.62 12.27
C LEU A 216 -2.02 9.38 11.40
N GLY A 217 -2.10 8.36 10.54
CA GLY A 217 -1.01 7.96 9.64
C GLY A 217 0.13 7.19 10.29
N GLN A 218 0.13 7.05 11.62
CA GLN A 218 1.11 6.23 12.33
C GLN A 218 0.63 4.79 12.45
N MET A 219 1.58 3.88 12.70
CA MET A 219 1.27 2.49 13.03
C MET A 219 0.41 2.45 14.29
N HIS A 220 -0.59 1.56 14.29
CA HIS A 220 -1.46 1.38 15.44
C HIS A 220 -0.73 0.71 16.62
N ASN A 221 -1.23 0.94 17.83
CA ASN A 221 -0.80 0.21 19.03
C ASN A 221 -1.97 -0.61 19.60
N GLY A 222 -1.70 -1.88 19.95
CA GLY A 222 -2.62 -2.69 20.77
C GLY A 222 -3.88 -3.21 20.05
N ILE A 223 -3.80 -3.58 18.77
CA ILE A 223 -4.95 -4.14 18.04
C ILE A 223 -5.00 -5.67 18.19
N PRO A 224 -6.20 -6.27 18.35
CA PRO A 224 -6.36 -7.73 18.43
C PRO A 224 -5.88 -8.44 17.16
N MET A 225 -5.05 -9.49 17.31
CA MET A 225 -4.50 -10.24 16.16
C MET A 225 -5.56 -10.86 15.26
N GLU A 226 -6.70 -11.29 15.82
CA GLU A 226 -7.83 -11.83 15.05
C GLU A 226 -8.40 -10.82 14.04
N SER A 227 -8.26 -9.53 14.31
CA SER A 227 -8.76 -8.50 13.39
C SER A 227 -7.95 -8.35 12.11
N LEU A 228 -6.84 -9.09 12.00
CA LEU A 228 -5.92 -9.06 10.87
C LEU A 228 -6.10 -10.28 9.94
N ASN A 229 -6.97 -11.23 10.27
CA ASN A 229 -7.11 -12.50 9.52
C ASN A 229 -7.48 -12.30 8.05
N GLU A 230 -8.46 -11.44 7.75
CA GLU A 230 -8.85 -11.13 6.36
C GLU A 230 -7.71 -10.46 5.59
N ASN A 231 -6.97 -9.57 6.27
CA ASN A 231 -5.82 -8.88 5.70
C ASN A 231 -4.71 -9.87 5.31
N LYS A 232 -4.39 -10.84 6.20
CA LYS A 232 -3.43 -11.90 5.92
C LYS A 232 -3.83 -12.71 4.68
N ASN A 233 -5.10 -13.10 4.56
CA ASN A 233 -5.60 -13.82 3.40
C ASN A 233 -5.43 -13.03 2.08
N MET A 234 -5.63 -11.71 2.11
CA MET A 234 -5.41 -10.85 0.93
C MET A 234 -3.92 -10.76 0.56
N ILE A 235 -3.03 -10.68 1.56
CA ILE A 235 -1.58 -10.66 1.35
C ILE A 235 -1.10 -11.98 0.73
N THR A 236 -1.54 -13.12 1.27
CA THR A 236 -1.18 -14.43 0.71
C THR A 236 -1.65 -14.56 -0.73
N LYS A 237 -2.91 -14.18 -1.03
CA LYS A 237 -3.40 -14.15 -2.42
C LYS A 237 -2.58 -13.24 -3.33
N PHE A 238 -2.08 -12.12 -2.82
CA PHE A 238 -1.24 -11.22 -3.62
C PHE A 238 0.12 -11.85 -3.95
N LEU A 239 0.65 -12.69 -3.07
CA LEU A 239 1.92 -13.40 -3.27
C LEU A 239 1.80 -14.65 -4.16
N ASP A 240 0.59 -15.20 -4.28
CA ASP A 240 0.32 -16.36 -5.14
C ASP A 240 0.07 -15.98 -6.63
N ASN A 241 -0.09 -14.69 -6.95
CA ASN A 241 -0.46 -14.16 -8.27
C ASN A 241 0.69 -13.42 -8.97
#